data_AF-A0A6G1RSB7-F1
#
_entry.id   AF-A0A6G1RSB7-F1
#
_cell.length_a   1.000
_cell.length_b   1.000
_cell.length_c   1.000
_cell.angle_alpha   90.00
_cell.angle_beta   90.00
_cell.angle_gamma   90.00
#
_symmetry.space_group_name_H-M   'P 1'
#
loop_
_entity.id
_entity.type
_entity.pdbx_description
1 polymer ?
#
loop_
_entity_poly.entity_id
_entity_poly.type
_entity_poly.pdbx_seq_one_letter_code
_entity_poly.pdbx_strand_id
1 'polypeptide(L)'
;NDTSLCVALVRHGAAIFAVTSSDGSVAADKCDPYRPGYADCHAYLTGVEQALGVQNNGLVYALWDYQAALWDELSFREGQPLTVLRRAPPEPPQDRPRDRDREQAAAEPQAPAQWWWAAHCGHRGLVPRAYLGLYPRVRPQRKKV
;
A
#
# COMPACT_ATOMS: atom_id res chain seq x y z
N ASN A 1 -6.19 5.69 -19.98
CA ASN A 1 -6.12 4.22 -19.80
C ASN A 1 -4.91 3.67 -20.54
N ASP A 2 -3.70 4.10 -20.15
CA ASP A 2 -2.47 3.62 -20.79
C ASP A 2 -1.87 2.51 -19.92
N THR A 3 -2.19 1.26 -20.24
CA THR A 3 -1.73 0.09 -19.49
C THR A 3 -0.21 -0.04 -19.51
N SER A 4 0.45 0.30 -20.62
CA SER A 4 1.91 0.20 -20.75
C SER A 4 2.61 1.15 -19.79
N LEU A 5 2.11 2.39 -19.71
CA LEU A 5 2.60 3.37 -18.76
C LEU A 5 2.34 2.93 -17.32
N CYS A 6 1.13 2.45 -17.00
CA CYS A 6 0.82 1.92 -15.68
C CYS A 6 1.77 0.78 -15.29
N VAL A 7 2.00 -0.19 -16.18
CA VAL A 7 2.94 -1.30 -15.95
C VAL A 7 4.35 -0.77 -15.67
N ALA A 8 4.82 0.20 -16.44
CA ALA A 8 6.12 0.81 -16.23
C ALA A 8 6.20 1.47 -14.84
N LEU A 9 5.22 2.31 -14.48
CA LEU A 9 5.18 2.99 -13.19
C LEU A 9 5.17 2.01 -12.01
N VAL A 10 4.32 0.98 -12.05
CA VAL A 10 4.26 -0.05 -11.00
C VAL A 10 5.62 -0.74 -10.84
N ARG A 11 6.25 -1.15 -11.94
CA ARG A 11 7.58 -1.78 -11.94
C ARG A 11 8.70 -0.89 -11.39
N HIS A 12 8.48 0.42 -11.32
CA HIS A 12 9.44 1.41 -10.84
C HIS A 12 9.07 2.00 -9.47
N GLY A 13 8.15 1.35 -8.74
CA GLY A 13 7.79 1.71 -7.37
C GLY A 13 6.66 2.72 -7.26
N ALA A 14 5.62 2.59 -8.08
CA ALA A 14 4.39 3.36 -7.89
C ALA A 14 3.63 2.91 -6.63
N ALA A 15 3.07 3.89 -5.92
CA ALA A 15 2.24 3.69 -4.75
C ALA A 15 0.79 3.42 -5.17
N ILE A 16 0.40 2.15 -5.17
CA ILE A 16 -0.88 1.69 -5.73
C ILE A 16 -2.07 2.23 -4.92
N PHE A 17 -1.92 2.30 -3.60
CA PHE A 17 -2.94 2.79 -2.69
C PHE A 17 -2.80 4.27 -2.33
N ALA A 18 -2.02 5.03 -3.12
CA ALA A 18 -2.09 6.48 -3.03
C ALA A 18 -3.49 6.94 -3.48
N VAL A 19 -4.07 7.84 -2.70
CA VAL A 19 -5.42 8.37 -2.93
C VAL A 19 -5.36 9.83 -3.29
N THR A 20 -6.31 10.29 -4.10
CA THR A 20 -6.51 11.71 -4.38
C THR A 20 -7.07 12.44 -3.16
N SER A 21 -6.57 13.65 -2.89
CA SER A 21 -7.04 14.44 -1.75
C SER A 21 -8.47 14.97 -1.90
N SER A 22 -8.97 15.09 -3.13
CA SER A 22 -10.31 15.61 -3.43
C SER A 22 -11.43 14.64 -3.13
N ASP A 23 -11.22 13.36 -3.42
CA ASP A 23 -12.27 12.35 -3.51
C ASP A 23 -11.83 10.96 -3.03
N GLY A 24 -10.61 10.81 -2.50
CA GLY A 24 -10.14 9.57 -1.88
C GLY A 24 -9.93 8.40 -2.85
N SER A 25 -10.02 8.65 -4.16
CA SER A 25 -9.97 7.62 -5.19
C SER A 25 -8.54 7.14 -5.46
N VAL A 26 -8.40 5.85 -5.74
CA VAL A 26 -7.12 5.24 -6.15
C VAL A 26 -6.93 5.33 -7.67
N ALA A 27 -5.76 4.94 -8.16
CA ALA A 27 -5.45 5.02 -9.59
C ALA A 27 -6.43 4.20 -10.47
N ALA A 28 -6.93 3.06 -9.98
CA ALA A 28 -7.89 2.24 -10.71
C ALA A 28 -9.22 2.98 -10.95
N ASP A 29 -9.73 3.70 -9.94
CA ASP A 29 -10.97 4.50 -10.02
C ASP A 29 -10.88 5.64 -11.03
N LYS A 30 -9.66 6.06 -11.40
CA LYS A 30 -9.42 7.12 -12.39
C LYS A 30 -9.39 6.61 -13.84
N CYS A 31 -9.56 5.30 -14.06
CA CYS A 31 -9.70 4.76 -15.42
C CYS A 31 -11.04 5.21 -16.02
N ASP A 32 -11.01 5.79 -17.23
CA ASP A 32 -12.21 6.35 -17.89
C ASP A 32 -12.94 5.24 -18.69
N PRO A 33 -14.15 4.81 -18.29
CA PRO A 33 -14.87 3.70 -18.93
C PRO A 33 -15.28 3.98 -20.38
N TYR A 34 -15.30 5.24 -20.80
CA TYR A 34 -15.68 5.65 -22.15
C TYR A 34 -14.48 5.79 -23.10
N ARG A 35 -13.26 5.57 -22.62
CA ARG A 35 -12.04 5.62 -23.45
C ARG A 35 -11.49 4.23 -23.77
N PRO A 36 -10.87 4.06 -24.95
CA PRO A 36 -10.22 2.80 -25.33
C PRO A 36 -9.15 2.40 -24.30
N GLY A 37 -8.98 1.08 -24.13
CA GLY A 37 -8.03 0.51 -23.17
C GLY A 37 -8.50 0.50 -21.72
N TYR A 38 -9.73 0.92 -21.43
CA TYR A 38 -10.30 0.89 -20.06
C TYR A 38 -10.18 -0.47 -19.39
N ALA A 39 -10.70 -1.51 -20.04
CA ALA A 39 -10.78 -2.85 -19.46
C ALA A 39 -9.41 -3.38 -19.03
N ASP A 40 -8.41 -3.28 -19.91
CA ASP A 40 -7.05 -3.76 -19.63
C ASP A 40 -6.37 -2.94 -18.54
N CYS A 41 -6.48 -1.61 -18.60
CA CYS A 41 -5.83 -0.71 -17.65
C CYS A 41 -6.44 -0.86 -16.25
N HIS A 42 -7.77 -0.87 -16.16
CA HIS A 42 -8.49 -1.04 -14.90
C HIS A 42 -8.25 -2.44 -14.30
N ALA A 43 -8.35 -3.50 -15.12
CA ALA A 43 -8.08 -4.87 -14.67
C ALA A 43 -6.63 -5.03 -14.19
N TYR A 44 -5.67 -4.39 -14.85
CA TYR A 44 -4.28 -4.40 -14.40
C TYR A 44 -4.12 -3.73 -13.03
N LEU A 45 -4.60 -2.50 -12.85
CA LEU A 45 -4.43 -1.76 -11.59
C LEU A 45 -5.13 -2.47 -10.42
N THR A 46 -6.38 -2.90 -10.60
CA THR A 46 -7.11 -3.68 -9.59
C THR A 46 -6.44 -5.03 -9.32
N GLY A 47 -5.88 -5.68 -10.34
CA GLY A 47 -5.09 -6.90 -10.16
C GLY A 47 -3.85 -6.67 -9.29
N VAL A 48 -3.14 -5.55 -9.49
CA VAL A 48 -1.98 -5.17 -8.66
C VAL A 48 -2.42 -4.87 -7.23
N GLU A 49 -3.54 -4.17 -7.02
CA GLU A 49 -4.12 -3.92 -5.68
C GLU A 49 -4.40 -5.22 -4.92
N GLN A 50 -4.97 -6.22 -5.60
CA GLN A 50 -5.26 -7.51 -4.99
C GLN A 50 -4.01 -8.35 -4.74
N ALA A 51 -3.00 -8.21 -5.60
CA ALA A 51 -1.73 -8.92 -5.47
C ALA A 51 -0.85 -8.37 -4.35
N LEU A 52 -0.86 -7.06 -4.10
CA LEU A 52 0.05 -6.41 -3.15
C LEU A 52 -0.17 -6.94 -1.73
N GLY A 53 0.91 -7.43 -1.12
CA GLY A 53 0.87 -8.02 0.22
C GLY A 53 0.21 -9.40 0.32
N VAL A 54 -0.11 -10.04 -0.82
CA VAL A 54 -0.66 -11.40 -0.89
C VAL A 54 0.23 -12.31 -1.75
N GLN A 55 0.59 -11.86 -2.94
CA GLN A 55 1.50 -12.58 -3.83
C GLN A 55 2.94 -12.50 -3.31
N ASN A 56 3.82 -13.36 -3.85
CA ASN A 56 5.24 -13.42 -3.49
C ASN A 56 5.47 -13.56 -1.98
N ASN A 57 4.66 -14.42 -1.33
CA ASN A 57 4.68 -14.64 0.12
C ASN A 57 4.48 -13.35 0.94
N GLY A 58 3.70 -12.40 0.41
CA GLY A 58 3.44 -11.11 1.05
C GLY A 58 4.60 -10.12 0.97
N LEU A 59 5.65 -10.38 0.19
CA LEU A 59 6.78 -9.48 0.02
C LEU A 59 6.33 -8.17 -0.65
N VAL A 60 6.67 -7.05 -0.02
CA VAL A 60 6.46 -5.68 -0.52
C VAL A 60 7.67 -4.82 -0.20
N TYR A 61 7.74 -3.64 -0.83
CA TYR A 61 8.82 -2.68 -0.62
C TYR A 61 8.27 -1.36 -0.07
N ALA A 62 8.97 -0.79 0.90
CA ALA A 62 8.71 0.55 1.37
C ALA A 62 9.04 1.58 0.29
N LEU A 63 8.08 2.42 -0.06
CA LEU A 63 8.23 3.51 -1.02
C LEU A 63 8.60 4.84 -0.35
N TRP A 64 8.50 4.92 0.98
CA TRP A 64 8.93 6.07 1.78
C TRP A 64 9.44 5.60 3.13
N ASP A 65 10.15 6.49 3.82
CA ASP A 65 10.45 6.33 5.24
C ASP A 65 9.17 6.47 6.06
N TYR A 66 9.07 5.68 7.12
CA TYR A 66 7.99 5.77 8.08
C TYR A 66 8.51 5.49 9.50
N GLN A 67 8.15 6.38 10.42
CA GLN A 67 8.48 6.26 11.83
C GLN A 67 7.19 5.95 12.61
N ALA A 68 7.25 4.88 13.40
CA ALA A 68 6.15 4.45 14.25
C ALA A 68 5.76 5.57 15.22
N ALA A 69 4.49 5.95 15.19
CA ALA A 69 3.87 6.87 16.12
C ALA A 69 3.28 6.12 17.33
N LEU A 70 2.82 4.89 17.12
CA LEU A 70 2.28 4.01 18.16
C LEU A 70 3.18 2.81 18.42
N TRP A 71 2.98 2.17 19.58
CA TRP A 71 3.79 1.04 20.04
C TRP A 71 3.58 -0.25 19.24
N ASP A 72 2.44 -0.37 18.54
CA ASP A 72 2.08 -1.51 17.69
C ASP A 72 2.40 -1.27 16.20
N GLU A 73 3.04 -0.14 15.87
CA GLU A 73 3.46 0.22 14.52
C GLU A 73 4.93 -0.14 14.25
N LEU A 74 5.24 -0.41 12.99
CA LEU A 74 6.58 -0.80 12.56
C LEU A 74 7.25 0.37 11.82
N SER A 75 8.44 0.77 12.27
CA SER A 75 9.27 1.74 11.54
C SER A 75 10.05 1.07 10.40
N PHE A 76 10.19 1.76 9.27
CA PHE A 76 10.93 1.27 8.11
C PHE A 76 11.47 2.42 7.25
N ARG A 77 12.45 2.11 6.39
CA ARG A 77 13.04 3.07 5.45
C ARG A 77 12.69 2.77 4.00
N GLU A 78 12.76 3.78 3.14
CA GLU A 78 12.58 3.64 1.69
C GLU A 78 13.48 2.55 1.11
N GLY A 79 12.89 1.69 0.27
CA GLY A 79 13.53 0.57 -0.41
C GLY A 79 13.67 -0.68 0.45
N GLN A 80 13.29 -0.63 1.73
CA GLN A 80 13.37 -1.76 2.63
C GLN A 80 12.28 -2.80 2.30
N PRO A 81 12.63 -4.10 2.25
CA PRO A 81 11.64 -5.16 2.09
C PRO A 81 10.88 -5.40 3.39
N LEU A 82 9.58 -5.60 3.26
CA LEU A 82 8.64 -5.94 4.32
C LEU A 82 7.83 -7.17 3.89
N THR A 83 7.37 -7.96 4.85
CA THR A 83 6.48 -9.09 4.58
C THR A 83 5.12 -8.84 5.20
N VAL A 84 4.10 -8.61 4.38
CA VAL A 84 2.72 -8.48 4.82
C VAL A 84 2.22 -9.86 5.27
N LEU A 85 1.75 -9.94 6.51
CA LEU A 85 1.21 -11.16 7.11
C LEU A 85 -0.31 -11.22 6.98
N ARG A 86 -0.98 -10.06 7.10
CA ARG A 86 -2.43 -9.92 6.92
C ARG A 86 -2.78 -8.48 6.53
N ARG A 87 -3.75 -8.34 5.60
CA ARG A 87 -4.27 -7.04 5.12
C ARG A 87 -5.34 -6.44 6.05
N ALA A 88 -5.16 -6.63 7.35
CA ALA A 88 -6.02 -6.10 8.40
C ALA A 88 -5.23 -6.04 9.71
N PRO A 89 -5.53 -5.10 10.61
CA PRO A 89 -4.99 -5.11 11.97
C PRO A 89 -5.26 -6.46 12.66
N PRO A 90 -4.41 -6.89 13.62
CA PRO A 90 -4.76 -7.97 14.52
C PRO A 90 -6.05 -7.61 15.29
N GLU A 91 -6.86 -8.61 15.63
CA GLU A 91 -8.01 -8.35 16.48
C GLU A 91 -7.52 -7.75 17.81
N PRO A 92 -8.12 -6.65 18.28
CA PRO A 92 -7.71 -6.03 19.53
C PRO A 92 -7.92 -7.04 20.67
N PRO A 93 -6.99 -7.11 21.65
CA PRO A 93 -7.24 -7.83 22.89
C PRO A 93 -8.54 -7.32 23.52
N GLN A 94 -9.42 -8.22 23.98
CA GLN A 94 -10.75 -7.88 24.50
C GLN A 94 -10.72 -6.87 25.66
N ASP A 95 -9.58 -6.73 26.33
CA ASP A 95 -9.42 -5.95 27.57
C ASP A 95 -8.83 -4.54 27.38
N ARG A 96 -8.58 -4.06 26.15
CA ARG A 96 -8.00 -2.71 25.95
C ARG A 96 -8.99 -1.67 25.41
N PRO A 97 -8.98 -0.42 25.92
CA PRO A 97 -9.76 0.67 25.36
C PRO A 97 -9.39 0.84 23.88
N ARG A 98 -10.37 0.70 22.98
CA ARG A 98 -10.20 1.00 21.56
C ARG A 98 -10.00 2.51 21.41
N ASP A 99 -8.93 2.92 20.73
CA ASP A 99 -8.78 4.30 20.27
C ASP A 99 -9.95 4.64 19.33
N ARG A 100 -10.80 5.59 19.73
CA ARG A 100 -12.05 5.93 19.02
C ARG A 100 -11.81 6.29 17.56
N ASP A 101 -10.73 7.00 17.27
CA ASP A 101 -10.41 7.45 15.91
C ASP A 101 -10.14 6.28 14.96
N ARG A 102 -9.54 5.19 15.46
CA ARG A 102 -9.24 3.99 14.68
C ARG A 102 -10.47 3.10 14.52
N GLU A 103 -11.32 3.04 15.54
CA GLU A 103 -12.61 2.35 15.43
C GLU A 103 -13.52 3.06 14.44
N GLN A 104 -13.55 4.39 14.40
CA GLN A 104 -14.30 5.16 13.41
C GLN A 104 -13.78 4.89 11.99
N ALA A 105 -12.46 4.87 11.79
CA ALA A 105 -11.82 4.56 10.49
C ALA A 105 -11.97 3.08 10.06
N ALA A 106 -12.10 2.15 11.00
CA ALA A 106 -12.33 0.72 10.74
C ALA A 106 -13.82 0.36 10.65
N ALA A 107 -14.71 1.17 11.23
CA ALA A 107 -16.16 1.02 11.20
C ALA A 107 -16.81 1.66 9.98
N GLU A 108 -16.05 2.43 9.17
CA GLU A 108 -16.50 2.80 7.83
C GLU A 108 -16.64 1.52 6.99
N PRO A 109 -17.87 1.13 6.59
CA PRO A 109 -18.16 -0.18 6.00
C PRO A 109 -17.44 -0.46 4.67
N GLN A 110 -16.77 0.55 4.12
CA GLN A 110 -16.15 0.55 2.80
C GLN A 110 -14.72 1.11 2.82
N ALA A 111 -14.15 1.48 3.97
CA ALA A 111 -12.77 1.94 4.03
C ALA A 111 -11.82 0.72 3.91
N PRO A 112 -11.11 0.54 2.79
CA PRO A 112 -10.09 -0.51 2.70
C PRO A 112 -9.08 -0.31 3.82
N ALA A 113 -8.88 -1.34 4.66
CA ALA A 113 -8.02 -1.30 5.84
C ALA A 113 -6.69 -0.60 5.53
N GLN A 114 -6.56 0.66 5.97
CA GLN A 114 -5.40 1.52 5.65
C GLN A 114 -4.11 0.99 6.29
N TRP A 115 -4.25 0.09 7.26
CA TRP A 115 -3.18 -0.50 8.06
C TRP A 115 -3.13 -2.00 7.90
N TRP A 116 -1.95 -2.51 7.58
CA TRP A 116 -1.69 -3.93 7.43
C TRP A 116 -0.73 -4.41 8.50
N TRP A 117 -0.85 -5.67 8.91
CA TRP A 117 0.11 -6.28 9.82
C TRP A 117 1.24 -6.89 9.00
N ALA A 118 2.47 -6.45 9.26
CA ALA A 118 3.65 -6.87 8.53
C ALA A 118 4.79 -7.24 9.49
N ALA A 119 5.82 -7.86 8.92
CA ALA A 119 7.04 -8.21 9.60
C ALA A 119 8.26 -7.63 8.90
N HIS A 120 9.26 -7.25 9.70
CA HIS A 120 10.58 -6.83 9.24
C HIS A 120 11.61 -7.08 10.34
N CYS A 121 12.76 -7.67 9.99
CA CYS A 121 13.89 -7.94 10.91
C CYS A 121 13.46 -8.58 12.24
N GLY A 122 12.54 -9.54 12.21
CA GLY A 122 12.03 -10.24 13.40
C GLY A 122 10.96 -9.49 14.20
N HIS A 123 10.75 -8.20 13.93
CA HIS A 123 9.66 -7.42 14.53
C HIS A 123 8.38 -7.53 13.69
N ARG A 124 7.24 -7.46 14.37
CA ARG A 124 5.91 -7.44 13.75
C ARG A 124 5.18 -6.20 14.22
N GLY A 125 4.48 -5.55 13.31
CA GLY A 125 3.79 -4.31 13.59
C GLY A 125 2.87 -3.91 12.44
N LEU A 126 2.10 -2.87 12.70
CA LEU A 126 1.25 -2.24 11.71
C LEU A 126 2.08 -1.36 10.78
N VAL A 127 1.70 -1.38 9.51
CA VAL A 127 2.29 -0.54 8.48
C VAL A 127 1.19 0.13 7.65
N PRO A 128 1.35 1.39 7.25
CA PRO A 128 0.40 2.06 6.38
C PRO A 128 0.52 1.52 4.95
N ARG A 129 -0.56 0.96 4.40
CA ARG A 129 -0.52 0.30 3.08
C ARG A 129 -0.16 1.26 1.94
N ALA A 130 -0.47 2.55 2.07
CA ALA A 130 -0.20 3.57 1.06
C ALA A 130 1.30 3.83 0.86
N TYR A 131 2.14 3.40 1.82
CA TYR A 131 3.59 3.54 1.77
C TYR A 131 4.27 2.34 1.09
N LEU A 132 3.50 1.36 0.65
CA LEU A 132 4.01 0.09 0.14
C LEU A 132 3.84 0.01 -1.38
N GLY A 133 4.78 -0.67 -2.02
CA GLY A 133 4.77 -0.96 -3.45
C GLY A 133 5.19 -2.39 -3.74
N LEU A 134 4.81 -2.88 -4.93
CA LEU A 134 5.18 -4.22 -5.39
C LEU A 134 6.68 -4.30 -5.74
N TYR A 135 7.25 -3.17 -6.13
CA TYR A 135 8.65 -3.00 -6.50
C TYR A 135 9.22 -1.78 -5.76
N PRO A 136 10.53 -1.75 -5.48
CA PRO A 136 11.17 -0.58 -4.88
C PRO A 136 11.25 0.58 -5.88
N ARG A 137 11.41 1.79 -5.37
CA ARG A 137 11.70 2.97 -6.21
C ARG A 137 13.05 2.83 -6.90
N VAL A 138 13.14 3.35 -8.12
CA VAL A 138 14.41 3.48 -8.82
C VAL A 138 15.22 4.61 -8.20
N ARG A 139 16.44 4.29 -7.74
CA ARG A 139 17.36 5.29 -7.19
C ARG A 139 17.93 6.15 -8.33
N PRO A 140 17.96 7.48 -8.19
CA PRO A 140 18.61 8.34 -9.17
C PRO A 140 20.09 7.96 -9.25
N GLN A 141 20.58 7.65 -10.46
CA GLN A 141 22.00 7.48 -10.69
C GLN A 141 22.71 8.81 -10.43
N ARG A 142 23.63 8.85 -9.46
CA ARG A 142 24.56 9.98 -9.34
C ARG A 142 25.36 10.03 -10.64
N LYS A 143 25.11 11.05 -11.47
CA LYS A 143 26.02 11.38 -12.56
C LYS A 143 27.37 11.68 -11.91
N LYS A 144 28.40 10.88 -12.24
CA LYS A 144 29.78 11.24 -11.92
C LYS A 144 30.06 12.52 -12.72
N VAL A 145 30.15 13.64 -12.02
CA VAL A 145 30.72 14.89 -12.55
C VAL A 145 32.23 14.77 -12.42
#